data_AF-A0A7S3LQ88-F1
#
_entry.id   AF-A0A7S3LQ88-F1
#
_cell.length_a   1.000
_cell.length_b   1.000
_cell.length_c   1.000
_cell.angle_alpha   90.00
_cell.angle_beta   90.00
_cell.angle_gamma   90.00
#
_symmetry.space_group_name_H-M   'P 1'
#
loop_
_entity.id
_entity.type
_entity.pdbx_description
1 polymer ?
#
loop_
_entity_poly.entity_id
_entity_poly.type
_entity_poly.pdbx_seq_one_letter_code
_entity_poly.pdbx_strand_id
1 'polypeptide(L)'
;MVQKKGRREAKLAMESMKDLYINNLLPESRHLLQFEERPVTKPKVTPKHLVLWYFEDELRSRYLRFIQALQTWTYDNLDHIKRAAIKSVYSLLKAKPEQESFLLMVLVNKLGDTDKKVASQVVHLLQQLVLSHPNMRQVI
;
A
#
# COMPACT_ATOMS: atom_id res chain seq x y z
N MET A 1 12.84 10.69 -8.36
CA MET A 1 11.88 11.63 -8.98
C MET A 1 11.29 10.96 -10.21
N VAL A 2 10.06 10.43 -10.14
CA VAL A 2 9.37 9.87 -11.32
C VAL A 2 8.62 11.02 -11.98
N GLN A 3 9.31 11.77 -12.85
CA GLN A 3 8.70 12.84 -13.64
C GLN A 3 8.03 12.27 -14.90
N LYS A 4 6.96 12.94 -15.34
CA LYS A 4 5.98 12.55 -16.37
C LYS A 4 6.57 12.31 -17.78
N LYS A 5 7.38 11.28 -17.98
CA LYS A 5 7.70 10.72 -19.31
C LYS A 5 7.53 9.20 -19.26
N GLY A 6 6.46 8.73 -19.88
CA GLY A 6 6.11 7.32 -19.99
C GLY A 6 5.06 6.84 -19.00
N ARG A 7 3.78 7.17 -19.21
CA ARG A 7 2.67 6.65 -18.37
C ARG A 7 2.58 5.12 -18.41
N ARG A 8 3.01 4.50 -19.51
CA ARG A 8 3.07 3.04 -19.67
C ARG A 8 4.16 2.43 -18.79
N GLU A 9 5.34 3.04 -18.82
CA GLU A 9 6.51 2.69 -18.02
C GLU A 9 6.20 2.88 -16.54
N ALA A 10 5.49 3.95 -16.20
CA ALA A 10 5.01 4.19 -14.86
C ALA A 10 4.02 3.09 -14.42
N LYS A 11 3.06 2.70 -15.27
CA LYS A 11 2.13 1.59 -14.97
C LYS A 11 2.88 0.28 -14.73
N LEU A 12 3.86 -0.05 -15.57
CA LEU A 12 4.70 -1.23 -15.40
C LEU A 12 5.49 -1.17 -14.10
N ALA A 13 6.14 -0.04 -13.81
CA ALA A 13 6.87 0.16 -12.57
C ALA A 13 5.96 0.02 -11.34
N MET A 14 4.74 0.54 -11.40
CA MET A 14 3.75 0.39 -10.33
C MET A 14 3.40 -1.09 -10.08
N GLU A 15 3.12 -1.86 -11.14
CA GLU A 15 2.82 -3.29 -11.05
C GLU A 15 4.01 -4.07 -10.47
N SER A 16 5.23 -3.81 -10.96
CA SER A 16 6.45 -4.44 -10.45
C SER A 16 6.75 -4.08 -9.00
N MET A 17 6.56 -2.81 -8.60
CA MET A 17 6.75 -2.38 -7.21
C MET A 17 5.72 -3.03 -6.29
N LYS A 18 4.45 -3.11 -6.72
CA LYS A 18 3.39 -3.81 -5.99
C LYS A 18 3.75 -5.29 -5.80
N ASP A 19 4.23 -5.97 -6.84
CA ASP A 19 4.66 -7.37 -6.74
C ASP A 19 5.88 -7.54 -5.82
N LEU A 20 6.85 -6.64 -5.91
CA LEU A 20 8.05 -6.64 -5.05
C LEU A 20 7.68 -6.46 -3.56
N TYR A 21 6.76 -5.54 -3.25
CA TYR A 21 6.30 -5.34 -1.87
C TYR A 21 5.57 -6.57 -1.34
N ILE A 22 4.64 -7.13 -2.11
CA ILE A 22 3.82 -8.27 -1.67
C ILE A 22 4.65 -9.54 -1.48
N ASN A 23 5.58 -9.83 -2.42
CA ASN A 23 6.24 -11.13 -2.49
C ASN A 23 7.62 -11.17 -1.82
N ASN A 24 8.31 -10.03 -1.66
CA ASN A 24 9.72 -10.03 -1.24
C ASN A 24 10.03 -9.11 -0.06
N LEU A 25 9.38 -7.94 0.04
CA LEU A 25 9.82 -6.91 1.00
C LEU A 25 8.96 -6.85 2.26
N LEU A 26 7.64 -7.01 2.15
CA LEU A 26 6.76 -6.91 3.31
C LEU A 26 6.72 -8.24 4.09
N PRO A 27 7.02 -8.22 5.40
CA PRO A 27 6.94 -9.41 6.22
C PRO A 27 5.49 -9.92 6.33
N GLU A 28 5.31 -11.24 6.42
CA GLU A 28 3.98 -11.84 6.39
C GLU A 28 3.22 -11.77 7.71
N SER A 29 3.96 -11.73 8.82
CA SER A 29 3.44 -11.95 10.16
C SER A 29 3.42 -10.69 11.04
N ARG A 30 3.97 -9.56 10.55
CA ARG A 30 4.10 -8.34 11.34
C ARG A 30 4.14 -7.09 10.48
N HIS A 31 3.87 -5.94 11.11
CA HIS A 31 4.07 -4.63 10.51
C HIS A 31 5.53 -4.19 10.56
N LEU A 32 5.89 -3.22 9.71
CA LEU A 32 7.20 -2.59 9.73
C LEU A 32 7.30 -1.66 10.94
N LEU A 33 8.31 -1.86 11.78
CA LEU A 33 8.51 -1.05 12.99
C LEU A 33 9.45 0.12 12.70
N GLN A 34 9.10 1.29 13.23
CA GLN A 34 9.96 2.47 13.17
C GLN A 34 11.23 2.20 13.99
N PHE A 35 12.34 2.85 13.63
CA PHE A 35 13.59 2.69 14.36
C PHE A 35 13.45 3.07 15.85
N GLU A 36 12.69 4.12 16.14
CA GLU A 36 12.44 4.65 17.48
C GLU A 36 11.64 3.72 18.39
N GLU A 37 10.78 2.87 17.80
CA GLU A 37 9.94 1.92 18.53
C GLU A 37 10.75 0.72 19.05
N ARG A 38 12.04 0.61 18.68
CA ARG A 38 12.88 -0.54 19.01
C ARG A 38 13.73 -0.29 20.25
N PRO A 39 13.95 -1.33 21.07
CA PRO A 39 14.74 -1.20 22.29
C PRO A 39 16.24 -1.16 21.97
N VAL A 40 16.73 -0.02 21.49
CA VAL A 40 18.13 0.26 21.13
C VAL A 40 19.10 0.20 22.31
N THR A 41 18.61 0.36 23.54
CA THR A 41 19.39 0.39 24.78
C THR A 41 19.56 -0.98 25.45
N LYS A 42 19.00 -2.06 24.90
CA LYS A 42 19.15 -3.39 25.50
C LYS A 42 20.57 -3.94 25.33
N PRO A 43 21.14 -4.60 26.35
CA PRO A 43 22.54 -5.07 26.32
C PRO A 43 22.82 -6.20 25.30
N LYS A 44 21.77 -6.78 24.69
CA LYS A 44 21.89 -7.81 23.63
C LYS A 44 21.84 -7.23 22.21
N VAL A 45 21.79 -5.91 22.05
CA VAL A 45 21.74 -5.26 20.74
C VAL A 45 23.14 -5.25 20.11
N THR A 46 23.27 -5.90 18.98
CA THR A 46 24.51 -5.90 18.18
C THR A 46 24.41 -4.89 17.03
N PRO A 47 25.54 -4.42 16.46
CA PRO A 47 25.51 -3.51 15.30
C PRO A 47 24.70 -4.05 14.11
N LYS A 48 24.65 -5.38 13.93
CA LYS A 48 23.81 -6.02 12.89
C LYS A 48 22.32 -5.74 13.08
N HIS A 49 21.84 -5.69 14.33
CA HIS A 49 20.45 -5.33 14.61
C HIS A 49 20.17 -3.88 14.21
N LEU A 50 21.07 -2.95 14.54
CA LEU A 50 20.92 -1.54 14.19
C LEU A 50 20.80 -1.32 12.67
N VAL A 51 21.65 -2.00 11.89
CA VAL A 51 21.59 -1.93 10.42
C VAL A 51 20.26 -2.48 9.89
N LEU A 52 19.81 -3.64 10.40
CA LEU A 52 18.53 -4.22 9.99
C LEU A 52 17.36 -3.30 10.34
N TRP A 53 17.41 -2.69 11.52
CA TRP A 53 16.37 -1.79 12.01
C TRP A 53 16.29 -0.51 11.19
N TYR A 54 17.44 0.06 10.84
CA TYR A 54 17.52 1.21 9.95
C TYR A 54 17.01 0.89 8.54
N PHE A 55 17.37 -0.28 8.00
CA PHE A 55 16.85 -0.74 6.72
C PHE A 55 15.33 -0.87 6.74
N GLU A 56 14.76 -1.41 7.82
CA GLU A 56 13.33 -1.60 7.93
C GLU A 56 12.56 -0.28 8.06
N ASP A 57 13.13 0.69 8.78
CA ASP A 57 12.59 2.06 8.88
C ASP A 57 12.57 2.75 7.50
N GLU A 58 13.69 2.66 6.76
CA GLU A 58 13.79 3.16 5.39
C GLU A 58 12.80 2.46 4.45
N LEU A 59 12.62 1.15 4.61
CA LEU A 59 11.66 0.38 3.82
C LEU A 59 10.23 0.86 4.06
N ARG A 60 9.86 1.12 5.32
CA ARG A 60 8.56 1.69 5.70
C ARG A 60 8.35 3.07 5.08
N SER A 61 9.35 3.96 5.20
CA SER A 61 9.32 5.30 4.61
C SER A 61 9.15 5.28 3.08
N ARG A 62 9.80 4.34 2.40
CA ARG A 62 9.68 4.16 0.94
C ARG A 62 8.31 3.60 0.55
N TYR A 63 7.80 2.64 1.32
CA TYR A 63 6.47 2.09 1.11
C TYR A 63 5.40 3.17 1.28
N LEU A 64 5.49 4.02 2.31
CA LEU A 64 4.58 5.15 2.51
C LEU A 64 4.59 6.11 1.31
N ARG A 65 5.77 6.45 0.79
CA ARG A 65 5.90 7.27 -0.43
C ARG A 65 5.27 6.61 -1.64
N PHE A 66 5.40 5.28 -1.77
CA PHE A 66 4.80 4.52 -2.85
C PHE A 66 3.26 4.51 -2.78
N ILE A 67 2.67 4.25 -1.61
CA ILE A 67 1.20 4.25 -1.46
C ILE A 67 0.60 5.66 -1.63
N GLN A 68 1.33 6.71 -1.25
CA GLN A 68 0.95 8.10 -1.54
C GLN A 68 0.99 8.39 -3.04
N ALA A 69 2.02 7.93 -3.75
CA ALA A 69 2.07 8.04 -5.21
C ALA A 69 0.90 7.28 -5.87
N LEU A 70 0.59 6.06 -5.40
CA LEU A 70 -0.59 5.30 -5.84
C LEU A 70 -1.89 6.06 -5.61
N GLN A 71 -2.06 6.68 -4.43
CA GLN A 71 -3.23 7.51 -4.14
C GLN A 71 -3.40 8.60 -5.21
N THR A 72 -2.34 9.33 -5.59
CA THR A 72 -2.46 10.36 -6.63
C THR A 72 -2.97 9.81 -7.97
N TRP A 73 -2.61 8.57 -8.31
CA TRP A 73 -3.04 7.93 -9.55
C TRP A 73 -4.49 7.46 -9.53
N THR A 74 -5.07 7.24 -8.35
CA THR A 74 -6.52 7.01 -8.21
C THR A 74 -7.37 8.23 -8.60
N TYR A 75 -6.74 9.40 -8.79
CA TYR A 75 -7.38 10.62 -9.28
C TYR A 75 -6.93 11.01 -10.71
N ASP A 76 -6.20 10.14 -11.43
CA ASP A 76 -5.81 10.45 -12.82
C ASP A 76 -7.04 10.52 -13.74
N ASN A 77 -6.94 11.38 -14.77
CA ASN A 77 -7.99 11.60 -15.77
C ASN A 77 -8.21 10.39 -16.68
N LEU A 78 -7.22 9.51 -16.81
CA LEU A 78 -7.30 8.29 -17.60
C LEU A 78 -7.88 7.14 -16.77
N ASP A 79 -9.07 6.69 -17.16
CA ASP A 79 -9.82 5.62 -16.47
C ASP A 79 -9.00 4.33 -16.27
N HIS A 80 -8.25 3.89 -17.28
CA HIS A 80 -7.45 2.67 -17.17
C HIS A 80 -6.32 2.78 -16.12
N ILE A 81 -5.71 3.97 -15.94
CA ILE A 81 -4.69 4.20 -14.92
C ILE A 81 -5.34 4.23 -13.54
N LYS A 82 -6.44 4.98 -13.41
CA LYS A 82 -7.24 5.06 -12.20
C LYS A 82 -7.64 3.67 -11.70
N ARG A 83 -8.23 2.84 -12.57
CA ARG A 83 -8.65 1.46 -12.23
C ARG A 83 -7.47 0.56 -11.86
N ALA A 84 -6.33 0.69 -12.54
CA ALA A 84 -5.13 -0.07 -12.23
C ALA A 84 -4.56 0.30 -10.85
N ALA A 85 -4.56 1.58 -10.51
CA ALA A 85 -4.14 2.07 -9.20
C ALA A 85 -5.09 1.55 -8.10
N ILE A 86 -6.41 1.66 -8.29
CA ILE A 86 -7.42 1.16 -7.32
C ILE A 86 -7.24 -0.35 -7.09
N LYS A 87 -7.06 -1.13 -8.17
CA LYS A 87 -6.78 -2.57 -8.05
C LYS A 87 -5.48 -2.84 -7.28
N SER A 88 -4.44 -2.06 -7.52
CA SER A 88 -3.15 -2.21 -6.83
C SER A 88 -3.28 -1.91 -5.33
N VAL A 89 -4.00 -0.84 -4.96
CA VAL A 89 -4.31 -0.51 -3.56
C VAL A 89 -5.07 -1.64 -2.88
N TYR A 90 -6.10 -2.18 -3.53
CA TYR A 90 -6.85 -3.34 -3.02
C TYR A 90 -5.96 -4.58 -2.86
N SER A 91 -5.11 -4.90 -3.83
CA SER A 91 -4.20 -6.04 -3.73
C SER A 91 -3.21 -5.91 -2.58
N LEU A 92 -2.66 -4.71 -2.34
CA LEU A 92 -1.80 -4.45 -1.20
C LEU A 92 -2.56 -4.67 0.12
N LEU A 93 -3.72 -4.03 0.26
CA LEU A 93 -4.56 -4.14 1.46
C LEU A 93 -4.96 -5.59 1.76
N LYS A 94 -5.31 -6.36 0.73
CA LYS A 94 -5.71 -7.77 0.87
C LYS A 94 -4.53 -8.68 1.21
N ALA A 95 -3.37 -8.48 0.59
CA ALA A 95 -2.25 -9.41 0.74
C ALA A 95 -1.41 -9.12 1.99
N LYS A 96 -1.09 -7.84 2.22
CA LYS A 96 -0.24 -7.36 3.32
C LYS A 96 -0.77 -5.99 3.80
N PRO A 97 -1.60 -5.91 4.86
CA PRO A 97 -2.25 -4.68 5.31
C PRO A 97 -1.28 -3.70 6.01
N GLU A 98 -0.09 -3.49 5.47
CA GLU A 98 0.84 -2.45 5.93
C GLU A 98 0.25 -1.07 5.62
N GLN A 99 0.13 -0.21 6.64
CA GLN A 99 -0.61 1.05 6.57
C GLN A 99 -2.10 0.87 6.20
N GLU A 100 -2.76 -0.12 6.81
CA GLU A 100 -4.16 -0.50 6.56
C GLU A 100 -5.12 0.70 6.49
N SER A 101 -5.12 1.57 7.50
CA SER A 101 -6.02 2.71 7.59
C SER A 101 -5.87 3.66 6.40
N PHE A 102 -4.63 3.89 5.93
CA PHE A 102 -4.38 4.74 4.78
C PHE A 102 -4.89 4.09 3.49
N LEU A 103 -4.56 2.81 3.26
CA LEU A 103 -5.02 2.08 2.07
C LEU A 103 -6.55 1.99 2.01
N LEU A 104 -7.19 1.73 3.14
CA LEU A 104 -8.64 1.67 3.24
C LEU A 104 -9.27 3.04 2.98
N MET A 105 -8.74 4.11 3.59
CA MET A 105 -9.17 5.48 3.32
C MET A 105 -9.10 5.81 1.82
N VAL A 106 -8.01 5.40 1.14
CA VAL A 106 -7.88 5.60 -0.32
C VAL A 106 -9.01 4.90 -1.07
N LEU A 107 -9.36 3.65 -0.74
CA LEU A 107 -10.46 2.94 -1.39
C LEU A 107 -11.83 3.54 -1.07
N VAL A 108 -12.14 3.78 0.21
CA VAL A 108 -13.43 4.33 0.66
C VAL A 108 -13.70 5.69 0.02
N ASN A 109 -12.68 6.55 -0.10
CA ASN A 109 -12.82 7.83 -0.79
C ASN A 109 -13.23 7.69 -2.26
N LYS A 110 -12.93 6.56 -2.92
CA LYS A 110 -13.35 6.30 -4.31
C LYS A 110 -14.80 5.83 -4.44
N LEU A 111 -15.53 5.60 -3.34
CA LEU A 111 -16.97 5.35 -3.38
C LEU A 111 -17.75 6.57 -3.88
N GLY A 112 -17.23 7.77 -3.63
CA GLY A 112 -17.79 9.03 -4.11
C GLY A 112 -17.27 9.49 -5.48
N ASP A 113 -16.62 8.61 -6.28
CA ASP A 113 -16.11 9.01 -7.59
C ASP A 113 -17.26 9.40 -8.55
N THR A 114 -17.03 10.45 -9.34
CA THR A 114 -17.95 10.91 -10.39
C THR A 114 -18.26 9.83 -11.43
N ASP A 115 -17.33 8.91 -11.69
CA ASP A 115 -17.57 7.75 -12.52
C ASP A 115 -18.22 6.62 -11.70
N LYS A 116 -19.52 6.41 -11.94
CA LYS A 116 -20.31 5.35 -11.30
C LYS A 116 -19.69 3.95 -11.48
N LYS A 117 -19.02 3.68 -12.60
CA LYS A 117 -18.36 2.38 -12.84
C LYS A 117 -17.16 2.17 -11.90
N VAL A 118 -16.47 3.24 -11.52
CA VAL A 118 -15.38 3.18 -10.54
C VAL A 118 -15.95 2.95 -9.14
N ALA A 119 -16.98 3.71 -8.76
CA ALA A 119 -17.66 3.54 -7.48
C ALA A 119 -18.19 2.11 -7.29
N SER A 120 -18.92 1.58 -8.29
CA SER A 120 -19.43 0.19 -8.24
C SER A 120 -18.31 -0.84 -8.16
N GLN A 121 -17.18 -0.62 -8.85
CA GLN A 121 -16.02 -1.51 -8.76
C GLN A 121 -15.43 -1.50 -7.33
N VAL A 122 -15.31 -0.34 -6.71
CA VAL A 122 -14.78 -0.19 -5.35
C VAL A 122 -15.69 -0.88 -4.34
N VAL A 123 -17.02 -0.72 -4.45
CA VAL A 123 -17.99 -1.45 -3.62
C VAL A 123 -17.75 -2.96 -3.71
N HIS A 124 -17.61 -3.49 -4.93
CA HIS A 124 -17.35 -4.91 -5.12
C HIS A 124 -16.03 -5.37 -4.48
N LEU A 125 -14.97 -4.59 -4.62
CA LEU A 125 -13.67 -4.88 -4.00
C LEU A 125 -13.75 -4.86 -2.47
N LEU A 126 -14.44 -3.89 -1.88
CA LEU A 126 -14.64 -3.82 -0.42
C LEU A 126 -15.48 -5.00 0.09
N GLN A 127 -16.52 -5.41 -0.63
CA GLN A 127 -17.29 -6.61 -0.29
C GLN A 127 -16.39 -7.86 -0.29
N GLN A 128 -15.56 -8.04 -1.31
CA GLN A 128 -14.59 -9.13 -1.35
C GLN A 128 -13.57 -9.05 -0.20
N LEU A 129 -13.17 -7.84 0.19
CA LEU A 129 -12.24 -7.63 1.29
C LEU A 129 -12.84 -8.12 2.61
N VAL A 130 -14.07 -7.72 2.93
CA VAL A 130 -14.80 -8.12 4.14
C VAL A 130 -14.98 -9.64 4.20
N LEU A 131 -15.24 -10.30 3.07
CA LEU A 131 -15.34 -11.76 3.00
C LEU A 131 -13.99 -12.43 3.31
N SER A 132 -12.88 -11.86 2.83
CA SER A 132 -11.54 -12.41 3.09
C SER A 132 -10.99 -12.09 4.49
N HIS A 133 -11.39 -10.95 5.07
CA HIS A 133 -10.91 -10.46 6.36
C HIS A 133 -12.11 -10.02 7.22
N PRO A 134 -12.76 -10.95 7.94
CA PRO A 134 -13.95 -10.66 8.73
C PRO A 134 -13.74 -9.56 9.79
N ASN A 135 -12.52 -9.42 10.31
CA ASN A 135 -12.16 -8.40 11.30
C ASN A 135 -12.25 -6.97 10.74
N MET A 136 -12.12 -6.77 9.42
CA MET A 136 -12.27 -5.45 8.79
C MET A 136 -13.73 -4.99 8.72
N ARG A 137 -14.70 -5.88 8.96
CA ARG A 137 -16.13 -5.55 8.89
C ARG A 137 -16.55 -4.48 9.91
N GLN A 138 -15.81 -4.34 11.02
CA GLN A 138 -16.10 -3.34 12.04
C GLN A 138 -15.52 -1.95 11.71
N VAL A 139 -14.60 -1.87 10.73
CA VAL A 139 -13.87 -0.64 10.39
C VAL A 139 -14.40 0.02 9.11
N ILE A 140 -15.04 -0.76 8.24
CA ILE A 140 -15.58 -0.33 6.93
C ILE A 140 -17.02 0.17 7.05
#